data_AF-A0A6N7XL33-F1
#
_entry.id   AF-A0A6N7XL33-F1
#
_cell.length_a   1.000
_cell.length_b   1.000
_cell.length_c   1.000
_cell.angle_alpha   90.00
_cell.angle_beta   90.00
_cell.angle_gamma   90.00
#
_symmetry.space_group_name_H-M   'P 1'
#
loop_
_entity.id
_entity.type
_entity.pdbx_description
1 polymer ?
#
loop_
_entity_poly.entity_id
_entity_poly.type
_entity_poly.pdbx_seq_one_letter_code
_entity_poly.pdbx_strand_id
1 'polypeptide(L)'
;MAGKWEEVLRDGGDDELRVITAKMEGDTLFVEERTEGNATRLVYEEDCHKHMVRVRGDSLRALKASLEAEMEVPPAPMLQVLRMFLSEHRSMLDLQDRLDRAAVPYDYISREGVCEIYRPGVTFR
;
A
#
# COMPACT_ATOMS: atom_id res chain seq x y z
N MET A 1 -8.93 18.86 -3.28
CA MET A 1 -9.44 18.10 -2.13
C MET A 1 -8.62 16.82 -2.02
N ALA A 2 -7.79 16.69 -0.98
CA ALA A 2 -7.03 15.48 -0.75
C ALA A 2 -7.95 14.50 -0.01
N GLY A 3 -8.35 13.41 -0.68
CA GLY A 3 -9.30 12.45 -0.11
C GLY A 3 -8.58 11.44 0.78
N LYS A 4 -9.13 11.20 1.98
CA LYS A 4 -8.86 10.00 2.78
C LYS A 4 -9.87 8.93 2.35
N TRP A 5 -9.41 7.73 2.12
CA TRP A 5 -10.18 6.57 1.71
C TRP A 5 -9.86 5.40 2.64
N GLU A 6 -10.85 4.59 2.95
CA GLU A 6 -10.73 3.47 3.88
C GLU A 6 -11.59 2.33 3.37
N GLU A 7 -11.02 1.14 3.35
CA GLU A 7 -11.73 -0.09 3.01
C GLU A 7 -11.40 -1.18 4.02
N VAL A 8 -12.45 -1.91 4.40
CA VAL A 8 -12.38 -2.95 5.42
C VAL A 8 -12.59 -4.27 4.71
N LEU A 9 -11.52 -5.07 4.66
CA LEU A 9 -11.53 -6.42 4.12
C LEU A 9 -11.62 -7.42 5.29
N ARG A 10 -12.58 -8.32 5.22
CA ARG A 10 -12.64 -9.47 6.13
C ARG A 10 -12.14 -10.66 5.33
N ASP A 11 -10.95 -11.14 5.65
CA ASP A 11 -10.27 -12.20 4.92
C ASP A 11 -9.86 -13.28 5.92
N GLY A 12 -10.27 -14.52 5.71
CA GLY A 12 -10.00 -15.64 6.63
C GLY A 12 -11.04 -15.82 7.76
N GLY A 13 -12.27 -16.21 7.41
CA GLY A 13 -13.31 -16.57 8.40
C GLY A 13 -13.69 -15.42 9.36
N ASP A 14 -14.57 -15.69 10.33
CA ASP A 14 -15.10 -14.67 11.24
C ASP A 14 -14.05 -14.01 12.18
N ASP A 15 -12.78 -14.45 12.16
CA ASP A 15 -11.78 -14.18 13.19
C ASP A 15 -10.59 -13.31 12.75
N GLU A 16 -10.47 -12.95 11.46
CA GLU A 16 -9.38 -12.10 10.97
C GLU A 16 -9.91 -10.88 10.21
N LEU A 17 -9.46 -9.70 10.66
CA LEU A 17 -9.83 -8.39 10.15
C LEU A 17 -8.62 -7.72 9.52
N ARG A 18 -8.76 -7.31 8.26
CA ARG A 18 -7.78 -6.49 7.55
C ARG A 18 -8.41 -5.15 7.20
N VAL A 19 -7.78 -4.05 7.57
CA VAL A 19 -8.23 -2.71 7.21
C VAL A 19 -7.14 -2.04 6.40
N ILE A 20 -7.46 -1.69 5.16
CA ILE A 20 -6.55 -0.95 4.28
C ILE A 20 -7.06 0.49 4.20
N THR A 21 -6.24 1.42 4.66
CA THR A 21 -6.52 2.85 4.59
C THR A 21 -5.56 3.48 3.60
N ALA A 22 -6.07 4.31 2.69
CA ALA A 22 -5.23 5.08 1.81
C ALA A 22 -5.54 6.56 1.91
N LYS A 23 -4.50 7.37 2.01
CA LYS A 23 -4.62 8.82 2.17
C LYS A 23 -3.67 9.51 1.23
N MET A 24 -4.18 10.56 0.60
CA MET A 24 -3.37 11.46 -0.20
C MET A 24 -3.21 12.78 0.56
N GLU A 25 -1.98 13.25 0.71
CA GLU A 25 -1.65 14.57 1.24
C GLU A 25 -0.62 15.24 0.34
N GLY A 26 -1.00 16.36 -0.28
CA GLY A 26 -0.13 17.03 -1.26
C GLY A 26 0.29 16.07 -2.40
N ASP A 27 1.59 15.85 -2.52
CA ASP A 27 2.22 14.96 -3.50
C ASP A 27 2.63 13.60 -2.89
N THR A 28 2.02 13.22 -1.77
CA THR A 28 2.31 11.98 -1.05
C THR A 28 1.09 11.07 -0.99
N LEU A 29 1.28 9.80 -1.32
CA LEU A 29 0.35 8.71 -1.07
C LEU A 29 0.82 7.95 0.18
N PHE A 30 -0.10 7.76 1.12
CA PHE A 30 0.03 6.88 2.27
C PHE A 30 -0.92 5.71 2.09
N VAL A 31 -0.43 4.48 2.26
CA VAL A 31 -1.24 3.28 2.34
C VAL A 31 -0.89 2.61 3.65
N GLU A 32 -1.86 2.45 4.54
CA GLU A 32 -1.74 1.72 5.80
C GLU A 32 -2.54 0.43 5.67
N GLU A 33 -1.96 -0.69 6.10
CA GLU A 33 -2.69 -1.93 6.34
C GLU A 33 -2.58 -2.26 7.83
N ARG A 34 -3.73 -2.52 8.42
CA ARG A 34 -3.90 -3.00 9.78
C ARG A 34 -4.48 -4.40 9.71
N THR A 35 -3.87 -5.34 10.40
CA THR A 35 -4.43 -6.68 10.58
C THR A 35 -4.70 -6.94 12.07
N GLU A 36 -5.74 -7.69 12.37
CA GLU A 36 -6.16 -8.06 13.71
C GLU A 36 -6.84 -9.42 13.66
N GLY A 37 -6.51 -10.30 14.60
CA GLY A 37 -7.08 -11.63 14.65
C GLY A 37 -6.06 -12.70 15.03
N ASN A 38 -6.50 -13.96 14.94
CA ASN A 38 -5.69 -15.09 15.36
C ASN A 38 -4.46 -15.28 14.46
N ALA A 39 -4.55 -15.03 13.15
CA ALA A 39 -3.40 -15.15 12.25
C ALA A 39 -2.40 -14.02 12.52
N THR A 40 -2.88 -12.79 12.72
CA THR A 40 -2.04 -11.66 13.16
C THR A 40 -1.28 -12.01 14.44
N ARG A 41 -1.96 -12.55 15.46
CA ARG A 41 -1.31 -12.94 16.72
C ARG A 41 -0.27 -14.05 16.55
N LEU A 42 -0.50 -15.00 15.66
CA LEU A 42 0.44 -16.08 15.39
C LEU A 42 1.70 -15.61 14.65
N VAL A 43 1.56 -14.65 13.74
CA VAL A 43 2.67 -14.17 12.89
C VAL A 43 3.48 -13.06 13.57
N TYR A 44 2.80 -12.11 14.21
CA TYR A 44 3.43 -10.91 14.76
C TYR A 44 3.53 -10.94 16.28
N GLU A 45 2.97 -11.95 16.95
CA GLU A 45 2.86 -12.01 18.42
C GLU A 45 2.10 -10.81 19.03
N GLU A 46 1.26 -10.15 18.22
CA GLU A 46 0.48 -8.96 18.57
C GLU A 46 -1.02 -9.19 18.32
N ASP A 47 -1.89 -8.58 19.13
CA ASP A 47 -3.35 -8.61 18.85
C ASP A 47 -3.73 -7.80 17.60
N CYS A 48 -2.88 -6.85 17.22
CA CYS A 48 -3.09 -5.97 16.08
C CYS A 48 -1.72 -5.53 15.54
N HIS A 49 -1.51 -5.73 14.24
CA HIS A 49 -0.31 -5.33 13.54
C HIS A 49 -0.63 -4.22 12.55
N LYS A 50 0.34 -3.31 12.34
CA LYS A 50 0.22 -2.20 11.40
C LYS A 50 1.51 -1.97 10.63
N HIS A 51 1.35 -1.76 9.34
CA HIS A 51 2.41 -1.28 8.48
C HIS A 51 1.89 -0.24 7.49
N MET A 52 2.81 0.54 6.94
CA MET A 52 2.49 1.65 6.05
C MET A 52 3.51 1.73 4.92
N VAL A 53 3.01 1.94 3.72
CA VAL A 53 3.78 2.33 2.54
C VAL A 53 3.53 3.81 2.26
N ARG A 54 4.61 4.54 1.99
CA ARG A 54 4.58 5.94 1.60
C ARG A 54 5.27 6.15 0.26
N VAL A 55 4.57 6.75 -0.70
CA VAL A 55 5.10 7.08 -2.03
C VAL A 55 5.03 8.60 -2.23
N ARG A 56 6.15 9.24 -2.57
CA ARG A 56 6.29 10.71 -2.58
C ARG A 56 6.76 11.26 -3.92
N GLY A 57 6.34 12.48 -4.25
CA GLY A 57 6.96 13.30 -5.30
C GLY A 57 7.03 12.60 -6.66
N ASP A 58 8.25 12.47 -7.21
CA ASP A 58 8.50 11.81 -8.50
C ASP A 58 8.08 10.34 -8.51
N SER A 59 8.26 9.61 -7.40
CA SER A 59 7.80 8.23 -7.31
C SER A 59 6.29 8.12 -7.47
N LEU A 60 5.54 9.07 -6.89
CA LEU A 60 4.09 9.09 -7.05
C LEU A 60 3.68 9.41 -8.49
N ARG A 61 4.43 10.28 -9.17
CA ARG A 61 4.22 10.55 -10.61
C ARG A 61 4.51 9.31 -11.45
N ALA A 62 5.59 8.61 -11.18
CA ALA A 62 5.95 7.36 -11.87
C ALA A 62 4.89 6.27 -11.65
N LEU A 63 4.40 6.11 -10.42
CA LEU A 63 3.30 5.19 -10.12
C LEU A 63 2.04 5.54 -10.92
N LYS A 64 1.65 6.82 -10.96
CA LYS A 64 0.50 7.27 -11.76
C LYS A 64 0.68 6.95 -13.23
N ALA A 65 1.84 7.26 -13.80
CA ALA A 65 2.13 7.00 -15.21
C ALA A 65 2.10 5.50 -15.55
N SER A 66 2.65 4.65 -14.67
CA SER A 66 2.60 3.19 -14.83
C SER A 66 1.15 2.68 -14.85
N LEU A 67 0.31 3.21 -13.97
CA LEU A 67 -1.09 2.79 -13.88
C LEU A 67 -1.92 3.30 -15.06
N GLU A 68 -1.65 4.52 -15.53
CA GLU A 68 -2.27 5.08 -16.73
C GLU A 68 -1.91 4.28 -17.99
N ALA A 69 -0.69 3.73 -18.07
CA ALA A 69 -0.25 2.91 -19.21
C ALA A 69 -0.94 1.55 -19.31
N GLU A 70 -1.49 1.03 -18.21
CA GLU A 70 -2.14 -0.29 -18.16
C GLU A 70 -3.64 -0.23 -18.49
N MET A 71 -4.21 0.95 -18.75
CA MET A 71 -5.66 1.14 -18.78
C MET A 71 -6.15 1.81 -20.07
N GLU A 72 -7.26 1.30 -20.63
CA GLU A 72 -7.88 1.84 -21.85
C GLU A 72 -8.63 3.17 -21.65
N VAL A 73 -9.06 3.50 -20.42
CA VAL A 73 -9.81 4.73 -20.11
C VAL A 73 -9.38 5.32 -18.76
N PRO A 74 -9.10 6.63 -18.67
CA PRO A 74 -8.69 7.29 -17.42
C PRO A 74 -9.89 7.89 -16.64
N PRO A 75 -10.45 7.23 -15.61
CA PRO A 75 -11.07 7.92 -14.49
C PRO A 75 -10.01 8.68 -13.69
N ALA A 76 -10.43 9.49 -12.72
CA ALA A 76 -9.53 10.25 -11.86
C ALA A 76 -8.37 9.35 -11.34
N PRO A 77 -7.09 9.64 -11.70
CA PRO A 77 -5.99 8.68 -11.61
C PRO A 77 -5.82 8.05 -10.21
N MET A 78 -6.06 8.86 -9.18
CA MET A 78 -5.94 8.49 -7.78
C MET A 78 -7.00 7.49 -7.31
N LEU A 79 -8.22 7.57 -7.84
CA LEU A 79 -9.32 6.64 -7.51
C LEU A 79 -9.12 5.27 -8.15
N GLN A 80 -8.31 5.21 -9.22
CA GLN A 80 -8.02 3.99 -9.97
C GLN A 80 -6.85 3.20 -9.37
N VAL A 81 -5.79 3.93 -8.97
CA VAL A 81 -4.72 3.45 -8.09
C VAL A 81 -5.35 2.71 -6.90
N LEU A 82 -6.26 3.39 -6.20
CA LEU A 82 -6.92 2.87 -5.01
C LEU A 82 -7.91 1.74 -5.30
N ARG A 83 -8.70 1.82 -6.38
CA ARG A 83 -9.63 0.74 -6.75
C ARG A 83 -8.93 -0.57 -7.07
N MET A 84 -7.79 -0.54 -7.77
CA MET A 84 -6.99 -1.75 -8.02
C MET A 84 -6.36 -2.33 -6.75
N PHE A 85 -6.00 -1.48 -5.77
CA PHE A 85 -5.45 -1.96 -4.49
C PHE A 85 -6.50 -2.62 -3.61
N LEU A 86 -7.76 -2.19 -3.71
CA LEU A 86 -8.79 -2.57 -2.76
C LEU A 86 -9.78 -3.61 -3.28
N SER A 87 -10.02 -3.69 -4.60
CA SER A 87 -11.05 -4.59 -5.15
C SER A 87 -10.63 -6.06 -5.32
N GLU A 88 -9.35 -6.40 -5.16
CA GLU A 88 -8.82 -7.74 -5.47
C GLU A 88 -8.29 -8.54 -4.26
N HIS A 89 -8.66 -8.18 -3.01
CA HIS A 89 -8.14 -8.85 -1.81
C HIS A 89 -6.60 -8.83 -1.69
N ARG A 90 -5.96 -7.85 -2.32
CA ARG A 90 -4.51 -7.70 -2.33
C ARG A 90 -4.05 -7.17 -0.96
N SER A 91 -3.04 -7.81 -0.41
CA SER A 91 -2.36 -7.44 0.83
C SER A 91 -1.36 -6.30 0.61
N MET A 92 -0.81 -5.76 1.70
CA MET A 92 0.33 -4.82 1.62
C MET A 92 1.54 -5.39 0.86
N LEU A 93 1.73 -6.72 0.85
CA LEU A 93 2.80 -7.36 0.09
C LEU A 93 2.59 -7.21 -1.42
N ASP A 94 1.36 -7.33 -1.90
CA ASP A 94 1.04 -7.15 -3.31
C ASP A 94 1.29 -5.72 -3.79
N LEU A 95 1.11 -4.73 -2.90
CA LEU A 95 1.48 -3.34 -3.16
C LEU A 95 3.00 -3.20 -3.32
N GLN A 96 3.77 -3.77 -2.39
CA GLN A 96 5.23 -3.73 -2.44
C GLN A 96 5.77 -4.40 -3.71
N ASP A 97 5.33 -5.61 -4.01
CA ASP A 97 5.70 -6.35 -5.24
C ASP A 97 5.42 -5.54 -6.51
N ARG A 98 4.32 -4.80 -6.53
CA ARG A 98 3.96 -3.97 -7.68
C ARG A 98 4.87 -2.75 -7.80
N LEU A 99 5.14 -2.06 -6.69
CA LEU A 99 6.06 -0.92 -6.66
C LEU A 99 7.47 -1.35 -7.09
N ASP A 100 7.91 -2.52 -6.66
CA ASP A 100 9.16 -3.15 -7.06
C ASP A 100 9.22 -3.40 -8.58
N ARG A 101 8.18 -4.04 -9.14
CA ARG A 101 8.08 -4.30 -10.60
C ARG A 101 8.04 -3.02 -11.43
N ALA A 102 7.41 -1.98 -10.92
CA ALA A 102 7.33 -0.67 -11.56
C ALA A 102 8.59 0.19 -11.32
N ALA A 103 9.58 -0.32 -10.56
CA ALA A 103 10.77 0.42 -10.12
C ALA A 103 10.41 1.77 -9.47
N VAL A 104 9.32 1.81 -8.70
CA VAL A 104 8.84 3.00 -7.99
C VAL A 104 9.41 2.98 -6.57
N PRO A 105 10.24 3.96 -6.17
CA PRO A 105 10.74 4.04 -4.80
C PRO A 105 9.63 4.36 -3.80
N TYR A 106 9.63 3.67 -2.66
CA TYR A 106 8.70 3.89 -1.55
C TYR A 106 9.39 3.75 -0.20
N ASP A 107 8.78 4.33 0.83
CA ASP A 107 9.18 4.09 2.20
C ASP A 107 8.21 3.06 2.81
N TYR A 108 8.74 1.98 3.39
CA TYR A 108 7.98 1.03 4.20
C TYR A 108 8.21 1.32 5.68
N ILE A 109 7.14 1.31 6.45
CA ILE A 109 7.14 1.64 7.87
C ILE A 109 6.38 0.54 8.59
N SER A 110 7.08 -0.32 9.32
CA SER A 110 6.45 -1.21 10.30
C SER A 110 6.49 -0.56 11.69
N ARG A 111 5.64 -1.06 12.59
CA ARG A 111 5.50 -0.57 13.97
C ARG A 111 6.82 -0.52 14.77
N GLU A 112 7.85 -1.25 14.38
CA GLU A 112 9.18 -1.21 15.03
C GLU A 112 9.97 0.08 14.76
N GLY A 113 9.39 1.04 14.03
CA GLY A 113 10.06 2.32 13.76
C GLY A 113 11.20 2.21 12.74
N VAL A 114 11.33 1.05 12.09
CA VAL A 114 12.24 0.88 10.97
C VAL A 114 11.56 1.46 9.73
N CYS A 115 11.94 2.68 9.37
CA CYS A 115 11.75 3.19 8.01
C CYS A 115 12.72 2.42 7.10
N GLU A 116 12.29 1.27 6.57
CA GLU A 116 13.01 0.66 5.47
C GLU A 116 12.68 1.44 4.20
N ILE A 117 13.60 2.30 3.77
CA ILE A 117 13.50 2.98 2.48
C ILE A 117 13.84 1.94 1.42
N TYR A 118 12.83 1.31 0.85
CA TYR A 118 13.04 0.40 -0.26
C TYR A 118 13.25 1.18 -1.55
N ARG A 119 14.45 1.09 -2.10
CA ARG A 119 14.85 1.70 -3.38
C ARG A 119 15.08 0.58 -4.40
N PRO A 120 14.10 0.25 -5.26
CA PRO A 120 14.36 -0.63 -6.36
C PRO A 120 15.35 0.07 -7.30
N GLY A 121 16.56 -0.48 -7.43
CA GLY A 121 17.60 0.01 -8.36
C GLY A 121 18.96 0.37 -7.76
N VAL A 122 19.19 0.25 -6.45
CA VAL A 122 20.55 0.35 -5.90
C VAL A 122 21.16 -1.05 -5.86
N THR A 123 21.75 -1.50 -6.96
CA THR A 123 22.83 -2.48 -6.85
C THR A 123 23.91 -1.87 -5.98
N PHE A 124 24.08 -2.37 -4.76
CA PHE A 124 25.32 -2.15 -4.02
C PHE A 124 26.44 -2.69 -4.90
N ARG A 125 27.25 -1.78 -5.46
CA ARG A 125 28.56 -2.11 -5.99
C ARG A 125 29.55 -2.13 -4.86
#